data_AF-A0A7Y4R7J7-F1
#
_entry.id   AF-A0A7Y4R7J7-F1
#
_cell.length_a   1.000
_cell.length_b   1.000
_cell.length_c   1.000
_cell.angle_alpha   90.00
_cell.angle_beta   90.00
_cell.angle_gamma   90.00
#
_symmetry.space_group_name_H-M   'P 1'
#
loop_
_entity.id
_entity.type
_entity.pdbx_description
1 polymer ?
#
loop_
_entity_poly.entity_id
_entity_poly.type
_entity_poly.pdbx_seq_one_letter_code
_entity_poly.pdbx_strand_id
1 'polypeptide(L)'
;MISHLLKSLSFLAILLIASLLSCKDQSADAITTTTTEDKNFAVTDWTIATHSNDVEPDYTTVFPQDKVNTLKITMTSANWSAIQTNMKALFGYGFGERTQSGGGFPSQETDYVAVSLKFNDKEWYKVGLRLKGNSSLSSTWGSGIYKLPFRFNFDKFEDDYPQIKNQRFYGFKEFSLSPGYKD
;
A
#
# COMPACT_ATOMS: atom_id res chain seq x y z
N MET A 1 45.92 -32.74 45.10
CA MET A 1 44.71 -31.91 45.29
C MET A 1 44.97 -30.42 45.03
N ILE A 2 45.92 -30.04 44.16
CA ILE A 2 46.29 -28.64 43.88
C ILE A 2 46.26 -28.32 42.36
N SER A 3 46.17 -29.33 41.49
CA SER A 3 46.17 -29.15 40.03
C SER A 3 44.81 -28.80 39.41
N HIS A 4 43.70 -28.96 40.14
CA HIS A 4 42.36 -28.56 39.67
C HIS A 4 42.00 -27.11 40.02
N LEU A 5 42.70 -26.50 40.99
CA LEU A 5 42.39 -25.14 41.46
C LEU A 5 42.92 -24.05 40.51
N LEU A 6 44.01 -24.31 39.77
CA LEU A 6 44.57 -23.35 38.81
C LEU A 6 43.80 -23.28 37.48
N LYS A 7 43.12 -24.37 37.04
CA LYS A 7 42.32 -24.35 35.80
C LYS A 7 40.96 -23.66 35.99
N SER A 8 40.41 -23.69 37.20
CA SER A 8 39.17 -22.96 37.55
C SER A 8 39.41 -21.44 37.57
N LEU A 9 40.58 -21.00 38.06
CA LEU A 9 40.90 -19.57 38.14
C LEU A 9 41.21 -18.92 36.78
N SER A 10 41.71 -19.70 35.81
CA SER A 10 41.95 -19.20 34.45
C SER A 10 40.72 -19.18 33.54
N PHE A 11 39.65 -19.91 33.90
CA PHE A 11 38.37 -19.86 33.17
C PHE A 11 37.43 -18.77 33.70
N LEU A 12 37.58 -18.36 34.97
CA LEU A 12 36.77 -17.31 35.57
C LEU A 12 37.24 -15.89 35.17
N ALA A 13 38.48 -15.73 34.72
CA ALA A 13 38.99 -14.45 34.20
C ALA A 13 38.56 -14.15 32.76
N ILE A 14 38.04 -15.13 32.02
CA ILE A 14 37.57 -14.94 30.62
C ILE A 14 36.09 -14.55 30.58
N LEU A 15 35.34 -14.76 31.68
CA LEU A 15 33.93 -14.37 31.77
C LEU A 15 33.69 -12.95 32.30
N LEU A 16 34.76 -12.19 32.62
CA LEU A 16 34.67 -10.81 33.15
C LEU A 16 35.23 -9.74 32.20
N ILE A 17 35.58 -10.09 30.96
CA ILE A 17 36.16 -9.16 29.96
C ILE A 17 35.26 -9.00 28.71
N ALA A 18 34.04 -9.55 28.72
CA ALA A 18 33.09 -9.42 27.60
C ALA A 18 32.02 -8.32 27.78
N SER A 19 32.11 -7.48 28.83
CA SER A 19 31.06 -6.50 29.17
C SER A 19 31.37 -5.04 28.80
N LEU A 20 32.37 -4.76 27.95
CA LEU A 20 32.71 -3.38 27.54
C LEU A 20 32.70 -3.12 26.03
N LEU A 21 32.06 -3.96 25.23
CA LEU A 21 31.51 -3.52 23.94
C LEU A 21 30.09 -2.99 24.14
N SER A 22 29.98 -1.98 25.00
CA SER A 22 28.86 -1.06 24.99
C SER A 22 29.00 -0.24 23.70
N CYS A 23 28.32 -0.67 22.65
CA CYS A 23 28.05 0.17 21.49
C CYS A 23 27.28 1.38 22.02
N LYS A 24 28.02 2.49 22.09
CA LYS A 24 27.52 3.84 22.33
C LYS A 24 26.20 4.03 21.59
N ASP A 25 25.11 4.18 22.33
CA ASP A 25 23.81 4.58 21.81
C ASP A 25 23.99 5.86 21.00
N GLN A 26 23.93 5.75 19.68
CA GLN A 26 23.47 6.87 18.88
C GLN A 26 22.00 6.98 19.18
N SER A 27 21.68 8.01 19.96
CA SER A 27 20.37 8.59 20.13
C SER A 27 19.50 8.31 18.91
N ALA A 28 18.36 7.69 19.15
CA ALA A 28 17.28 7.56 18.19
C ALA A 28 17.09 8.90 17.49
N ASP A 29 17.65 9.00 16.28
CA ASP A 29 17.16 9.95 15.31
C ASP A 29 15.74 9.47 15.07
N ALA A 30 14.78 10.28 15.52
CA ALA A 30 13.41 10.10 15.11
C ALA A 30 13.48 10.09 13.57
N ILE A 31 13.34 8.91 12.98
CA ILE A 31 13.16 8.74 11.55
C ILE A 31 11.80 9.38 11.26
N THR A 32 11.83 10.70 11.16
CA THR A 32 10.94 11.46 10.33
C THR A 32 11.26 10.91 8.96
N THR A 33 10.51 9.90 8.55
CA THR A 33 10.45 9.43 7.17
C THR A 33 9.75 10.55 6.41
N THR A 34 10.44 11.67 6.27
CA THR A 34 10.17 12.66 5.25
C THR A 34 10.66 12.00 3.98
N THR A 35 9.86 11.09 3.43
CA THR A 35 9.96 10.76 2.02
C THR A 35 9.69 12.08 1.32
N THR A 36 10.74 12.82 0.99
CA THR A 36 10.68 13.88 -0.01
C THR A 36 10.38 13.15 -1.32
N GLU A 37 9.13 12.76 -1.52
CA GLU A 37 8.69 12.26 -2.82
C GLU A 37 8.99 13.39 -3.79
N ASP A 38 9.81 13.09 -4.80
CA ASP A 38 10.09 14.02 -5.87
C ASP A 38 8.77 14.36 -6.54
N LYS A 39 8.23 15.54 -6.17
CA LYS A 39 7.00 16.06 -6.74
C LYS A 39 7.17 16.42 -8.20
N ASN A 40 8.40 16.42 -8.74
CA ASN A 40 8.68 16.76 -10.12
C ASN A 40 8.88 15.51 -10.98
N PHE A 41 7.85 15.13 -11.74
CA PHE A 41 7.92 14.05 -12.72
C PHE A 41 7.30 14.49 -14.05
N ALA A 42 7.76 13.87 -15.15
CA ALA A 42 7.21 14.09 -16.47
C ALA A 42 5.99 13.18 -16.73
N VAL A 43 4.94 13.73 -17.32
CA VAL A 43 3.71 13.02 -17.70
C VAL A 43 3.71 12.72 -19.21
N THR A 44 4.63 11.86 -19.66
CA THR A 44 4.89 11.63 -21.09
C THR A 44 3.74 10.93 -21.82
N ASP A 45 2.89 10.19 -21.09
CA ASP A 45 1.75 9.48 -21.65
C ASP A 45 0.49 10.35 -21.82
N TRP A 46 0.56 11.62 -21.41
CA TRP A 46 -0.61 12.50 -21.38
C TRP A 46 -1.13 12.83 -22.78
N THR A 47 -2.41 12.53 -23.02
CA THR A 47 -3.14 12.96 -24.21
C THR A 47 -4.55 13.37 -23.81
N ILE A 48 -5.21 14.20 -24.63
CA ILE A 48 -6.61 14.59 -24.41
C ILE A 48 -7.52 13.36 -24.30
N ALA A 49 -7.37 12.40 -25.23
CA ALA A 49 -8.23 11.22 -25.28
C ALA A 49 -8.09 10.28 -24.07
N THR A 50 -6.94 10.25 -23.41
CA THR A 50 -6.64 9.23 -22.39
C THR A 50 -6.57 9.78 -20.98
N HIS A 51 -6.13 11.04 -20.81
CA HIS A 51 -5.78 11.62 -19.52
C HIS A 51 -6.57 12.88 -19.17
N SER A 52 -7.17 13.60 -20.12
CA SER A 52 -7.89 14.85 -19.80
C SER A 52 -9.34 14.63 -19.41
N ASN A 53 -9.94 15.66 -18.81
CA ASN A 53 -11.36 15.73 -18.49
C ASN A 53 -12.20 16.37 -19.60
N ASP A 54 -11.66 16.48 -20.81
CA ASP A 54 -12.32 17.10 -21.97
C ASP A 54 -12.99 16.09 -22.90
N VAL A 55 -13.05 14.83 -22.46
CA VAL A 55 -13.66 13.72 -23.20
C VAL A 55 -14.63 12.95 -22.32
N GLU A 56 -15.67 12.41 -22.93
CA GLU A 56 -16.61 11.51 -22.28
C GLU A 56 -15.94 10.17 -21.94
N PRO A 57 -16.43 9.42 -20.93
CA PRO A 57 -15.91 8.10 -20.59
C PRO A 57 -15.97 7.09 -21.75
N ASP A 58 -14.82 6.55 -22.17
CA ASP A 58 -14.73 5.57 -23.26
C ASP A 58 -14.92 4.13 -22.73
N TYR A 59 -16.18 3.73 -22.62
CA TYR A 59 -16.54 2.36 -22.23
C TYR A 59 -16.05 1.29 -23.21
N THR A 60 -15.92 1.62 -24.50
CA THR A 60 -15.54 0.63 -25.52
C THR A 60 -14.08 0.20 -25.37
N THR A 61 -13.20 1.13 -24.99
CA THR A 61 -11.80 0.83 -24.69
C THR A 61 -11.63 0.20 -23.31
N VAL A 62 -12.29 0.75 -22.29
CA VAL A 62 -12.06 0.36 -20.89
C VAL A 62 -12.81 -0.91 -20.48
N PHE A 63 -14.05 -1.07 -20.95
CA PHE A 63 -14.93 -2.20 -20.61
C PHE A 63 -15.46 -2.90 -21.88
N PRO A 64 -14.57 -3.37 -22.77
CA PRO A 64 -14.97 -4.09 -23.98
C PRO A 64 -15.71 -5.38 -23.60
N GLN A 65 -16.67 -5.79 -24.42
CA GLN A 65 -17.50 -6.97 -24.17
C GLN A 65 -16.90 -8.27 -24.72
N ASP A 66 -15.84 -8.17 -25.54
CA ASP A 66 -15.23 -9.27 -26.28
C ASP A 66 -13.84 -9.68 -25.75
N LYS A 67 -13.30 -8.96 -24.76
CA LYS A 67 -12.01 -9.25 -24.15
C LYS A 67 -11.93 -8.81 -22.69
N VAL A 68 -10.99 -9.41 -21.96
CA VAL A 68 -10.63 -8.98 -20.61
C VAL A 68 -9.40 -8.08 -20.68
N ASN A 69 -9.54 -6.84 -20.23
CA ASN A 69 -8.45 -5.89 -20.12
C ASN A 69 -7.53 -6.22 -18.92
N THR A 70 -6.26 -5.87 -19.03
CA THR A 70 -5.26 -6.03 -17.94
C THR A 70 -4.82 -4.67 -17.44
N LEU A 71 -4.92 -4.45 -16.12
CA LEU A 71 -4.36 -3.29 -15.43
C LEU A 71 -3.14 -3.74 -14.61
N LYS A 72 -2.01 -3.05 -14.76
CA LYS A 72 -0.83 -3.28 -13.93
C LYS A 72 -0.70 -2.16 -12.91
N ILE A 73 -0.84 -2.49 -11.63
CA ILE A 73 -0.74 -1.55 -10.52
C ILE A 73 0.63 -1.73 -9.86
N THR A 74 1.36 -0.64 -9.68
CA THR A 74 2.64 -0.63 -8.99
C THR A 74 2.54 0.28 -7.76
N MET A 75 2.92 -0.23 -6.60
CA MET A 75 2.94 0.51 -5.34
C MET A 75 4.20 0.18 -4.54
N THR A 76 4.59 1.06 -3.63
CA THR A 76 5.71 0.83 -2.72
C THR A 76 5.31 -0.10 -1.58
N SER A 77 6.30 -0.67 -0.90
CA SER A 77 6.08 -1.39 0.37
C SER A 77 5.47 -0.48 1.45
N ALA A 78 5.83 0.80 1.46
CA ALA A 78 5.26 1.79 2.37
C ALA A 78 3.75 1.99 2.13
N ASN A 79 3.31 2.06 0.87
CA ASN A 79 1.88 2.14 0.54
C ASN A 79 1.12 0.90 1.02
N TRP A 80 1.68 -0.29 0.82
CA TRP A 80 1.05 -1.52 1.32
C TRP A 80 0.97 -1.54 2.86
N SER A 81 2.03 -1.11 3.54
CA SER A 81 2.05 -0.98 5.00
C SER A 81 1.00 0.02 5.50
N ALA A 82 0.82 1.14 4.79
CA ALA A 82 -0.23 2.12 5.10
C ALA A 82 -1.63 1.52 4.97
N ILE A 83 -1.89 0.74 3.91
CA ILE A 83 -3.15 -0.02 3.75
C ILE A 83 -3.37 -0.97 4.94
N GLN A 84 -2.35 -1.75 5.32
CA GLN A 84 -2.44 -2.68 6.46
C GLN A 84 -2.73 -1.97 7.77
N THR A 85 -2.09 -0.82 8.00
CA THR A 85 -2.27 0.01 9.19
C THR A 85 -3.69 0.57 9.24
N ASN A 86 -4.17 1.16 8.15
CA ASN A 86 -5.54 1.69 8.05
C ASN A 86 -6.59 0.59 8.26
N MET A 87 -6.40 -0.58 7.65
CA MET A 87 -7.32 -1.71 7.82
C MET A 87 -7.34 -2.25 9.25
N LYS A 88 -6.18 -2.35 9.91
CA LYS A 88 -6.12 -2.76 11.32
C LYS A 88 -6.79 -1.73 12.23
N ALA A 89 -6.65 -0.44 11.94
CA ALA A 89 -7.32 0.62 12.68
C ALA A 89 -8.86 0.56 12.53
N LEU A 90 -9.36 0.29 11.31
CA LEU A 90 -10.79 0.26 11.01
C LEU A 90 -11.49 -1.03 11.44
N PHE A 91 -10.85 -2.19 11.27
CA PHE A 91 -11.46 -3.50 11.52
C PHE A 91 -11.00 -4.15 12.83
N GLY A 92 -9.91 -3.67 13.43
CA GLY A 92 -9.33 -4.22 14.65
C GLY A 92 -8.44 -5.46 14.45
N TYR A 93 -8.23 -5.91 13.20
CA TYR A 93 -7.41 -7.08 12.89
C TYR A 93 -6.61 -6.90 11.60
N GLY A 94 -5.44 -7.53 11.54
CA GLY A 94 -4.59 -7.57 10.36
C GLY A 94 -5.12 -8.51 9.27
N PHE A 95 -4.43 -8.51 8.13
CA PHE A 95 -4.76 -9.36 6.99
C PHE A 95 -4.63 -10.84 7.36
N GLY A 96 -5.71 -11.61 7.24
CA GLY A 96 -5.75 -13.03 7.61
C GLY A 96 -5.84 -13.31 9.11
N GLU A 97 -5.98 -12.29 9.95
CA GLU A 97 -5.93 -12.42 11.42
C GLU A 97 -7.31 -12.47 12.08
N ARG A 98 -8.40 -12.65 11.31
CA ARG A 98 -9.75 -12.65 11.90
C ARG A 98 -10.00 -13.94 12.66
N THR A 99 -9.98 -13.87 13.99
CA THR A 99 -10.19 -15.01 14.89
C THR A 99 -11.63 -15.17 15.38
N GLN A 100 -12.47 -14.13 15.31
CA GLN A 100 -13.87 -14.18 15.76
C GLN A 100 -14.85 -13.60 14.72
N SER A 101 -16.00 -14.26 14.58
CA SER A 101 -17.11 -13.78 13.76
C SER A 101 -18.00 -12.84 14.57
N GLY A 102 -17.57 -11.59 14.78
CA GLY A 102 -18.39 -10.64 15.53
C GLY A 102 -17.71 -9.30 15.68
N GLY A 103 -18.05 -8.36 14.80
CA GLY A 103 -17.59 -6.98 14.84
C GLY A 103 -18.45 -6.17 13.88
N GLY A 104 -18.84 -4.97 14.29
CA GLY A 104 -19.53 -4.03 13.41
C GLY A 104 -18.65 -3.65 12.22
N PHE A 105 -19.27 -3.19 11.14
CA PHE A 105 -18.51 -2.61 10.03
C PHE A 105 -18.10 -1.17 10.38
N PRO A 106 -16.89 -0.74 9.99
CA PRO A 106 -16.50 0.66 10.14
C PRO A 106 -17.48 1.54 9.36
N SER A 107 -17.81 2.70 9.93
CA SER A 107 -18.57 3.76 9.24
C SER A 107 -17.68 4.61 8.34
N GLN A 108 -16.37 4.51 8.53
CA GLN A 108 -15.35 5.25 7.78
C GLN A 108 -14.86 4.41 6.60
N GLU A 109 -14.62 5.09 5.49
CA GLU A 109 -13.98 4.50 4.31
C GLU A 109 -12.47 4.33 4.55
N THR A 110 -11.85 3.40 3.82
CA THR A 110 -10.39 3.23 3.89
C THR A 110 -9.65 4.40 3.23
N ASP A 111 -8.40 4.61 3.63
CA ASP A 111 -7.57 5.68 3.09
C ASP A 111 -7.07 5.37 1.68
N TYR A 112 -6.86 6.43 0.89
CA TYR A 112 -6.21 6.32 -0.41
C TYR A 112 -4.68 6.30 -0.27
N VAL A 113 -4.03 5.49 -1.10
CA VAL A 113 -2.58 5.53 -1.34
C VAL A 113 -2.31 5.86 -2.81
N ALA A 114 -1.21 6.56 -3.09
CA ALA A 114 -0.83 6.93 -4.44
C ALA A 114 -0.12 5.77 -5.15
N VAL A 115 -0.63 5.34 -6.30
CA VAL A 115 -0.07 4.24 -7.09
C VAL A 115 0.20 4.65 -8.54
N SER A 116 1.05 3.89 -9.22
CA SER A 116 1.18 3.93 -10.67
C SER A 116 0.26 2.87 -11.27
N LEU A 117 -0.55 3.24 -12.26
CA LEU A 117 -1.45 2.34 -12.97
C LEU A 117 -1.07 2.32 -14.45
N LYS A 118 -0.83 1.13 -15.02
CA LYS A 118 -0.56 0.95 -16.45
C LYS A 118 -1.68 0.21 -17.15
N PHE A 119 -2.03 0.71 -18.33
CA PHE A 119 -3.03 0.12 -19.23
C PHE A 119 -2.73 0.53 -20.68
N ASN A 120 -2.74 -0.43 -21.60
CA ASN A 120 -2.41 -0.21 -23.02
C ASN A 120 -1.13 0.63 -23.22
N ASP A 121 -0.06 0.22 -22.54
CA ASP A 121 1.27 0.84 -22.56
C ASP A 121 1.34 2.30 -22.13
N LYS A 122 0.28 2.82 -21.50
CA LYS A 122 0.22 4.16 -20.91
C LYS A 122 0.21 4.08 -19.40
N GLU A 123 0.78 5.08 -18.75
CA GLU A 123 0.82 5.21 -17.31
C GLU A 123 -0.06 6.35 -16.82
N TRP A 124 -0.88 6.06 -15.82
CA TRP A 124 -1.58 7.03 -14.98
C TRP A 124 -0.80 7.17 -13.69
N TYR A 125 -0.39 8.40 -13.41
CA TYR A 125 0.55 8.70 -12.33
C TYR A 125 -0.20 9.08 -11.06
N LYS A 126 0.33 8.66 -9.90
CA LYS A 126 -0.19 9.02 -8.57
C LYS A 126 -1.70 8.84 -8.44
N VAL A 127 -2.25 7.76 -9.02
CA VAL A 127 -3.67 7.42 -8.93
C VAL A 127 -4.00 7.07 -7.49
N GLY A 128 -5.12 7.56 -6.98
CA GLY A 128 -5.66 7.13 -5.70
C GLY A 128 -6.19 5.71 -5.78
N LEU A 129 -5.58 4.78 -5.05
CA LEU A 129 -6.10 3.44 -4.82
C LEU A 129 -6.52 3.30 -3.35
N ARG A 130 -7.73 2.78 -3.10
CA ARG A 130 -8.16 2.35 -1.77
C ARG A 130 -8.93 1.03 -1.82
N LEU A 131 -9.05 0.37 -0.67
CA LEU A 131 -9.92 -0.80 -0.52
C LEU A 131 -11.37 -0.35 -0.35
N LYS A 132 -12.35 -1.12 -0.84
CA LYS A 132 -13.76 -0.68 -0.81
C LYS A 132 -14.78 -1.76 -0.49
N GLY A 133 -15.86 -1.32 0.16
CA GLY A 133 -16.98 -2.16 0.60
C GLY A 133 -16.81 -2.66 2.03
N ASN A 134 -17.92 -3.04 2.66
CA ASN A 134 -17.91 -3.47 4.07
C ASN A 134 -17.80 -4.99 4.18
N SER A 135 -18.85 -5.71 3.81
CA SER A 135 -18.91 -7.17 4.00
C SER A 135 -17.90 -7.93 3.14
N SER A 136 -17.81 -7.60 1.85
CA SER A 136 -16.87 -8.26 0.94
C SER A 136 -15.43 -8.01 1.36
N LEU A 137 -15.08 -6.78 1.72
CA LEU A 137 -13.74 -6.43 2.18
C LEU A 137 -13.41 -7.10 3.51
N SER A 138 -14.30 -7.04 4.50
CA SER A 138 -14.13 -7.70 5.80
C SER A 138 -13.88 -9.20 5.64
N SER A 139 -14.60 -9.84 4.72
CA SER A 139 -14.44 -11.26 4.41
C SER A 139 -13.10 -11.57 3.75
N THR A 140 -12.74 -10.87 2.67
CA THR A 140 -11.47 -11.12 1.96
C THR A 140 -10.27 -10.76 2.82
N TRP A 141 -10.32 -9.63 3.53
CA TRP A 141 -9.26 -9.16 4.43
C TRP A 141 -9.06 -10.10 5.60
N GLY A 142 -10.14 -10.44 6.31
CA GLY A 142 -10.07 -11.31 7.49
C GLY A 142 -9.61 -12.72 7.16
N SER A 143 -9.85 -13.19 5.93
CA SER A 143 -9.43 -14.50 5.45
C SER A 143 -8.03 -14.50 4.81
N GLY A 144 -7.38 -13.34 4.68
CA GLY A 144 -6.06 -13.25 4.05
C GLY A 144 -6.08 -13.52 2.54
N ILE A 145 -7.18 -13.18 1.86
CA ILE A 145 -7.36 -13.42 0.43
C ILE A 145 -6.98 -12.16 -0.37
N TYR A 146 -6.01 -12.29 -1.27
CA TYR A 146 -5.50 -11.17 -2.09
C TYR A 146 -6.45 -10.71 -3.20
N LYS A 147 -7.56 -11.43 -3.46
CA LYS A 147 -8.64 -10.99 -4.35
C LYS A 147 -9.46 -9.87 -3.68
N LEU A 148 -8.83 -8.72 -3.50
CA LEU A 148 -9.37 -7.58 -2.75
C LEU A 148 -10.24 -6.67 -3.63
N PRO A 149 -11.28 -6.03 -3.05
CA PRO A 149 -12.06 -5.01 -3.73
C PRO A 149 -11.33 -3.65 -3.73
N PHE A 150 -11.13 -3.06 -4.91
CA PHE A 150 -10.43 -1.78 -5.08
C PHE A 150 -11.39 -0.67 -5.57
N ARG A 151 -11.08 0.58 -5.21
CA ARG A 151 -11.59 1.79 -5.86
C ARG A 151 -10.40 2.62 -6.34
N PHE A 152 -10.51 3.11 -7.57
CA PHE A 152 -9.57 4.06 -8.16
C PHE A 152 -10.20 5.44 -8.24
N ASN A 153 -9.41 6.47 -7.96
CA ASN A 153 -9.72 7.86 -8.25
C ASN A 153 -8.48 8.50 -8.89
N PHE A 154 -8.62 8.97 -10.14
CA PHE A 154 -7.49 9.38 -10.98
C PHE A 154 -6.98 10.78 -10.69
N ASP A 155 -7.76 11.63 -10.01
CA ASP A 155 -7.39 12.98 -9.60
C ASP A 155 -7.24 13.15 -8.09
N LYS A 156 -7.27 12.06 -7.32
CA LYS A 156 -7.26 12.08 -5.84
C LYS A 156 -6.11 12.89 -5.23
N PHE A 157 -4.94 12.87 -5.88
CA PHE A 157 -3.73 13.51 -5.39
C PHE A 157 -3.32 14.73 -6.25
N GLU A 158 -4.24 15.30 -7.03
CA GLU A 158 -3.92 16.45 -7.91
C GLU A 158 -3.50 17.71 -7.16
N ASP A 159 -3.99 17.91 -5.93
CA ASP A 159 -3.59 19.02 -5.07
C ASP A 159 -2.10 18.91 -4.68
N ASP A 160 -1.61 17.68 -4.53
CA ASP A 160 -0.20 17.39 -4.20
C ASP A 160 0.70 17.35 -5.42
N TYR A 161 0.15 16.96 -6.58
CA TYR A 161 0.83 16.76 -7.85
C TYR A 161 0.10 17.52 -8.98
N PRO A 162 0.34 18.84 -9.14
CA PRO A 162 -0.39 19.65 -10.12
C PRO A 162 -0.22 19.19 -11.58
N GLN A 163 0.80 18.39 -11.88
CA GLN A 163 1.04 17.81 -13.22
C GLN A 163 -0.05 16.82 -13.65
N ILE A 164 -0.81 16.26 -12.70
CA ILE A 164 -1.93 15.34 -12.97
C ILE A 164 -3.29 15.99 -12.72
N LYS A 165 -3.37 17.32 -12.81
CA LYS A 165 -4.62 18.05 -12.62
C LYS A 165 -5.70 17.54 -13.58
N ASN A 166 -6.86 17.21 -13.01
CA ASN A 166 -8.01 16.63 -13.68
C ASN A 166 -7.69 15.34 -14.46
N GLN A 167 -6.69 14.57 -14.03
CA GLN A 167 -6.36 13.30 -14.67
C GLN A 167 -7.59 12.37 -14.69
N ARG A 168 -7.88 11.82 -15.86
CA ARG A 168 -8.91 10.81 -16.11
C ARG A 168 -8.27 9.56 -16.67
N PHE A 169 -8.98 8.45 -16.56
CA PHE A 169 -8.69 7.22 -17.26
C PHE A 169 -9.64 7.08 -18.42
N TYR A 170 -9.26 7.52 -19.62
CA TYR A 170 -10.14 7.54 -20.79
C TYR A 170 -11.52 8.16 -20.46
N GLY A 171 -11.50 9.38 -19.90
CA GLY A 171 -12.71 10.10 -19.46
C GLY A 171 -13.28 9.68 -18.08
N PHE A 172 -12.91 8.51 -17.54
CA PHE A 172 -13.36 8.09 -16.20
C PHE A 172 -12.59 8.82 -15.08
N LYS A 173 -13.31 9.51 -14.19
CA LYS A 173 -12.73 10.11 -12.97
C LYS A 173 -12.45 9.07 -11.88
N GLU A 174 -13.36 8.12 -11.72
CA GLU A 174 -13.24 7.03 -10.77
C GLU A 174 -13.91 5.75 -11.31
N PHE A 175 -13.44 4.60 -10.84
CA PHE A 175 -14.16 3.34 -10.98
C PHE A 175 -13.81 2.38 -9.86
N SER A 176 -14.63 1.33 -9.73
CA SER A 176 -14.55 0.34 -8.66
C SER A 176 -14.40 -1.06 -9.25
N LEU A 177 -13.44 -1.83 -8.76
CA LEU A 177 -13.27 -3.24 -9.09
C LEU A 177 -13.73 -4.10 -7.93
N SER A 178 -14.67 -4.99 -8.19
CA SER A 178 -15.20 -5.94 -7.21
C SER A 178 -14.64 -7.34 -7.51
N PRO A 179 -14.30 -8.13 -6.48
CA PRO A 179 -13.64 -9.41 -6.67
C PRO A 179 -14.58 -10.52 -7.16
N GLY A 180 -15.88 -10.26 -7.39
CA GLY A 180 -16.84 -11.31 -7.79
C GLY A 180 -16.84 -12.52 -6.84
N TYR A 181 -16.60 -12.32 -5.54
CA TYR A 181 -16.36 -13.42 -4.59
C TYR A 181 -17.58 -14.35 -4.36
N LYS A 182 -18.76 -13.95 -4.84
CA LYS A 182 -20.01 -14.74 -4.74
C LYS A 182 -20.46 -15.32 -6.09
N ASP A 183 -19.68 -15.10 -7.15
CA ASP A 183 -19.98 -15.54 -8.51
C ASP A 183 -19.18 -16.81 -8.82
#